data_AF-A0A6A6Y6U8-F1
#
_entry.id   AF-A0A6A6Y6U8-F1
#
_cell.length_a   1.000
_cell.length_b   1.000
_cell.length_c   1.000
_cell.angle_alpha   90.00
_cell.angle_beta   90.00
_cell.angle_gamma   90.00
#
_symmetry.space_group_name_H-M   'P 1'
#
loop_
_entity.id
_entity.type
_entity.pdbx_description
1 polymer ?
#
loop_
_entity_poly.entity_id
_entity_poly.type
_entity_poly.pdbx_seq_one_letter_code
_entity_poly.pdbx_strand_id
1 'polypeptide(L)'
;MSQATQPTISSLMLVPHWDPIATLSIDLKPDGHFTCSGVKNGTTDSCGYHLRGEKASKVNHLIDDISISSPQSATQSLRALADLTLCPNHGIQARGKVTEWSATINRLSPPTQSGSNISSAHTPSPSPSLQTEVTPQSTPGSNSSLTRPQQSENRSPNPHTSDATMVEEVSLLRKEIELLTARIASLEAGHEETAKDTSQRKVSNRSLVRSGLRSAFLGRN
;
A
#
# COMPACT_ATOMS: atom_id res chain seq x y z
N MET A 1 -27.77 8.27 59.76
CA MET A 1 -26.45 7.82 59.26
C MET A 1 -26.64 7.47 57.80
N SER A 2 -26.18 8.34 56.89
CA SER A 2 -26.45 8.21 55.45
C SER A 2 -25.26 7.53 54.78
N GLN A 3 -25.44 6.30 54.30
CA GLN A 3 -24.45 5.64 53.45
C GLN A 3 -24.58 6.18 52.03
N ALA A 4 -23.53 6.84 51.55
CA ALA A 4 -23.39 7.17 50.14
C ALA A 4 -22.77 5.98 49.42
N THR A 5 -23.57 5.28 48.64
CA THR A 5 -23.11 4.25 47.71
C THR A 5 -22.34 4.93 46.58
N GLN A 6 -21.02 4.79 46.55
CA GLN A 6 -20.22 5.21 45.40
C GLN A 6 -20.42 4.22 44.25
N PRO A 7 -20.71 4.68 43.02
CA PRO A 7 -20.65 3.83 41.85
C PRO A 7 -19.19 3.65 41.42
N THR A 8 -18.62 2.48 41.69
CA THR A 8 -17.38 2.04 41.06
C THR A 8 -17.69 1.66 39.61
N ILE A 9 -17.48 2.60 38.70
CA ILE A 9 -17.37 2.29 37.27
C ILE A 9 -15.99 2.75 36.80
N SER A 10 -14.97 2.00 37.23
CA SER A 10 -13.73 1.93 36.46
C SER A 10 -14.02 1.13 35.20
N SER A 11 -14.70 1.77 34.25
CA SER A 11 -14.73 1.34 32.86
C SER A 11 -13.31 1.54 32.34
N LEU A 12 -12.45 0.54 32.60
CA LEU A 12 -11.21 0.38 31.86
C LEU A 12 -11.64 0.25 30.40
N MET A 13 -11.49 1.34 29.65
CA MET A 13 -11.47 1.32 28.21
C MET A 13 -10.44 0.26 27.83
N LEU A 14 -10.91 -0.95 27.49
CA LEU A 14 -10.08 -2.02 26.96
C LEU A 14 -9.45 -1.46 25.70
N VAL A 15 -8.20 -1.01 25.82
CA VAL A 15 -7.39 -0.67 24.66
C VAL A 15 -7.34 -1.95 23.83
N PRO A 16 -7.83 -1.95 22.58
CA PRO A 16 -7.80 -3.13 21.75
C PRO A 16 -6.36 -3.66 21.72
N HIS A 17 -6.18 -4.89 22.20
CA HIS A 17 -4.89 -5.55 22.11
C HIS A 17 -4.53 -5.67 20.64
N TRP A 18 -3.39 -5.12 20.26
CA TRP A 18 -2.92 -5.12 18.88
C TRP A 18 -2.57 -6.55 18.47
N ASP A 19 -3.40 -7.15 17.63
CA ASP A 19 -3.15 -8.42 16.96
C ASP A 19 -3.14 -8.17 15.45
N PRO A 20 -1.97 -8.20 14.78
CA PRO A 20 -1.87 -7.92 13.36
C PRO A 20 -2.66 -8.91 12.49
N ILE A 21 -2.77 -10.18 12.91
CA ILE A 21 -3.47 -11.20 12.13
C ILE A 21 -4.95 -10.89 12.11
N ALA A 22 -5.54 -10.71 13.30
CA ALA A 22 -6.96 -10.38 13.43
C ALA A 22 -7.27 -8.99 12.84
N THR A 23 -6.44 -8.00 13.15
CA THR A 23 -6.69 -6.62 12.76
C THR A 23 -6.58 -6.42 11.25
N LEU A 24 -5.60 -7.05 10.60
CA LEU A 24 -5.41 -6.95 9.16
C LEU A 24 -6.20 -8.02 8.38
N SER A 25 -6.99 -8.85 9.07
CA SER A 25 -7.75 -9.95 8.47
C SER A 25 -6.89 -10.88 7.61
N ILE A 26 -5.72 -11.26 8.13
CA ILE A 26 -4.80 -12.18 7.49
C ILE A 26 -5.26 -13.61 7.79
N ASP A 27 -5.49 -14.39 6.75
CA ASP A 27 -6.02 -15.76 6.89
C ASP A 27 -4.88 -16.73 7.26
N LEU A 28 -4.63 -16.85 8.56
CA LEU A 28 -3.81 -17.90 9.17
C LEU A 28 -4.64 -19.17 9.36
N LYS A 29 -4.17 -20.29 8.83
CA LYS A 29 -4.79 -21.61 8.98
C LYS A 29 -4.29 -22.33 10.24
N PRO A 30 -5.05 -23.31 10.75
CA PRO A 30 -4.69 -24.05 11.96
C PRO A 30 -3.35 -24.82 11.86
N ASP A 31 -2.90 -25.11 10.63
CA ASP A 31 -1.62 -25.75 10.33
C ASP A 31 -0.43 -24.77 10.37
N GLY A 32 -0.65 -23.50 10.71
CA GLY A 32 0.36 -22.46 10.74
C GLY A 32 0.70 -21.90 9.35
N HIS A 33 -0.05 -22.27 8.31
CA HIS A 33 0.12 -21.72 6.96
C HIS A 33 -0.82 -20.56 6.69
N PHE A 34 -0.44 -19.69 5.76
CA PHE A 34 -1.26 -18.56 5.35
C PHE A 34 -1.97 -18.84 4.04
N THR A 35 -3.09 -18.16 3.79
CA THR A 35 -3.65 -18.08 2.44
C THR A 35 -3.49 -16.69 1.86
N CYS A 36 -3.65 -16.62 0.54
CA CYS A 36 -3.59 -15.39 -0.21
C CYS A 36 -4.67 -14.40 0.28
N SER A 37 -4.24 -13.21 0.71
CA SER A 37 -5.15 -12.15 1.16
C SER A 37 -5.97 -11.51 0.02
N GLY A 38 -5.64 -11.82 -1.23
CA GLY A 38 -6.32 -11.29 -2.42
C GLY A 38 -7.74 -11.82 -2.59
N VAL A 39 -8.57 -11.05 -3.28
CA VAL A 39 -9.94 -11.41 -3.65
C VAL A 39 -10.01 -11.81 -5.11
N LYS A 40 -10.90 -12.75 -5.47
CA LYS A 40 -11.09 -13.15 -6.87
C LYS A 40 -11.74 -12.01 -7.65
N ASN A 41 -11.30 -11.80 -8.88
CA ASN A 41 -11.79 -10.71 -9.74
C ASN A 41 -13.31 -10.71 -9.87
N GLY A 42 -13.93 -9.53 -9.68
CA GLY A 42 -15.38 -9.34 -9.78
C GLY A 42 -16.20 -9.93 -8.63
N THR A 43 -15.56 -10.42 -7.57
CA THR A 43 -16.22 -11.00 -6.40
C THR A 43 -15.64 -10.46 -5.11
N THR A 44 -16.31 -10.74 -3.99
CA THR A 44 -15.79 -10.52 -2.63
C THR A 44 -15.13 -11.77 -2.04
N ASP A 45 -15.05 -12.84 -2.82
CA ASP A 45 -14.55 -14.13 -2.34
C ASP A 45 -13.03 -14.10 -2.20
N SER A 46 -12.53 -14.70 -1.11
CA SER A 46 -11.09 -14.85 -0.90
C SER A 46 -10.48 -15.82 -1.92
N CYS A 47 -9.22 -15.58 -2.27
CA CYS A 47 -8.49 -16.40 -3.24
C CYS A 47 -8.31 -17.85 -2.78
N GLY A 48 -8.05 -18.08 -1.48
CA GLY A 48 -7.82 -19.41 -0.90
C GLY A 48 -6.51 -20.09 -1.30
N TYR A 49 -5.66 -19.46 -2.11
CA TYR A 49 -4.35 -20.02 -2.47
C TYR A 49 -3.45 -20.11 -1.23
N HIS A 50 -2.94 -21.31 -0.94
CA HIS A 50 -2.05 -21.53 0.21
C HIS A 50 -0.64 -21.02 -0.06
N LEU A 51 -0.15 -20.15 0.83
CA LEU A 51 1.24 -19.71 0.87
C LEU A 51 2.05 -20.77 1.61
N ARG A 52 3.10 -21.30 0.98
CA ARG A 52 3.90 -22.41 1.51
C ARG A 52 5.40 -22.09 1.48
N GLY A 53 6.16 -22.88 2.24
CA GLY A 53 7.61 -22.84 2.26
C GLY A 53 8.15 -21.49 2.73
N GLU A 54 9.23 -21.03 2.08
CA GLU A 54 9.94 -19.80 2.42
C GLU A 54 9.02 -18.57 2.50
N LYS A 55 8.01 -18.48 1.63
CA LYS A 55 7.08 -17.35 1.62
C LYS A 55 6.24 -17.31 2.90
N ALA A 56 5.74 -18.45 3.38
CA ALA A 56 5.00 -18.52 4.63
C ALA A 56 5.87 -18.19 5.85
N SER A 57 7.13 -18.66 5.86
CA SER A 57 8.09 -18.32 6.91
C SER A 57 8.39 -16.82 6.95
N LYS A 58 8.56 -16.18 5.80
CA LYS A 58 8.74 -14.72 5.71
C LYS A 58 7.52 -13.94 6.21
N VAL A 59 6.31 -14.43 5.91
CA VAL A 59 5.08 -13.83 6.47
C VAL A 59 5.08 -13.94 8.00
N ASN A 60 5.36 -15.12 8.57
CA ASN A 60 5.43 -15.31 10.02
C ASN A 60 6.41 -14.34 10.68
N HIS A 61 7.65 -14.28 10.21
CA HIS A 61 8.66 -13.37 10.77
C HIS A 61 8.22 -11.91 10.69
N LEU A 62 7.63 -11.50 9.57
CA LEU A 62 7.16 -10.12 9.42
C LEU A 62 5.97 -9.81 10.35
N ILE A 63 5.08 -10.80 10.58
CA ILE A 63 3.99 -10.66 11.54
C ILE A 63 4.53 -10.56 12.97
N ASP A 64 5.54 -11.33 13.33
CA ASP A 64 6.20 -11.25 14.65
C ASP A 64 6.79 -9.83 14.86
N ASP A 65 7.52 -9.31 13.88
CA ASP A 65 8.10 -7.95 13.91
C ASP A 65 7.02 -6.85 14.02
N ILE A 66 5.91 -7.03 13.32
CA ILE A 66 4.77 -6.11 13.37
C ILE A 66 4.03 -6.21 14.72
N SER A 67 3.96 -7.39 15.33
CA SER A 67 3.27 -7.64 16.59
C SER A 67 3.95 -6.96 17.78
N ILE A 68 5.28 -6.86 17.77
CA ILE A 68 6.05 -6.15 18.81
C ILE A 68 6.05 -4.62 18.63
N SER A 69 5.59 -4.13 17.47
CA SER A 69 5.57 -2.71 17.12
C SER A 69 4.23 -2.07 17.45
N SER A 70 4.20 -0.74 17.60
CA SER A 70 2.92 -0.02 17.64
C SER A 70 2.18 -0.14 16.30
N PRO A 71 0.83 -0.10 16.27
CA PRO A 71 0.08 -0.16 15.01
C PRO A 71 0.54 0.88 13.98
N GLN A 72 0.89 2.08 14.43
CA GLN A 72 1.32 3.20 13.60
C GLN A 72 2.72 2.94 13.03
N SER A 73 3.63 2.38 13.82
CA SER A 73 4.95 1.95 13.36
C SER A 73 4.84 0.83 12.32
N ALA A 74 3.90 -0.10 12.50
CA ALA A 74 3.67 -1.22 11.60
C ALA A 74 3.29 -0.82 10.17
N THR A 75 2.79 0.41 9.96
CA THR A 75 2.42 0.92 8.63
C THR A 75 3.57 0.87 7.62
N GLN A 76 4.82 0.97 8.10
CA GLN A 76 6.02 0.90 7.27
C GLN A 76 6.23 -0.50 6.65
N SER A 77 5.76 -1.54 7.31
CA SER A 77 5.91 -2.94 6.89
C SER A 77 4.78 -3.45 5.99
N LEU A 78 3.68 -2.70 5.84
CA LEU A 78 2.48 -3.16 5.14
C LEU A 78 2.72 -3.50 3.68
N ARG A 79 3.62 -2.79 2.99
CA ARG A 79 3.95 -3.10 1.59
C ARG A 79 4.60 -4.48 1.48
N ALA A 80 5.64 -4.71 2.28
CA ALA A 80 6.32 -6.01 2.31
C ALA A 80 5.34 -7.13 2.70
N LEU A 81 4.45 -6.86 3.65
CA LEU A 81 3.42 -7.82 4.04
C LEU A 81 2.47 -8.13 2.90
N ALA A 82 1.97 -7.13 2.17
CA ALA A 82 1.06 -7.34 1.04
C ALA A 82 1.73 -8.14 -0.09
N ASP A 83 2.98 -7.82 -0.41
CA ASP A 83 3.74 -8.55 -1.45
C ASP A 83 3.96 -10.03 -1.07
N LEU A 84 4.11 -10.31 0.23
CA LEU A 84 4.28 -11.64 0.77
C LEU A 84 2.95 -12.39 0.98
N THR A 85 1.84 -11.72 1.27
CA THR A 85 0.55 -12.39 1.48
C THR A 85 -0.30 -12.51 0.22
N LEU A 86 0.12 -11.93 -0.91
CA LEU A 86 -0.56 -12.09 -2.20
C LEU A 86 0.09 -13.18 -3.05
N CYS A 87 -0.72 -14.04 -3.67
CA CYS A 87 -0.22 -14.98 -4.67
C CYS A 87 0.14 -14.24 -5.98
N PRO A 88 0.92 -14.85 -6.90
CA PRO A 88 1.33 -14.19 -8.14
C PRO A 88 0.18 -13.61 -8.97
N ASN A 89 -0.98 -14.26 -8.97
CA ASN A 89 -2.17 -13.81 -9.71
C ASN A 89 -2.84 -12.57 -9.10
N HIS A 90 -2.56 -12.25 -7.84
CA HIS A 90 -3.17 -11.14 -7.11
C HIS A 90 -2.17 -10.06 -6.70
N GLY A 91 -0.90 -10.10 -7.18
CA GLY A 91 0.12 -9.11 -6.83
C GLY A 91 -0.30 -7.66 -7.15
N ILE A 92 -1.11 -7.45 -8.19
CA ILE A 92 -1.67 -6.13 -8.54
C ILE A 92 -2.54 -5.53 -7.43
N GLN A 93 -3.06 -6.35 -6.50
CA GLN A 93 -3.89 -5.90 -5.38
C GLN A 93 -3.07 -5.36 -4.19
N ALA A 94 -1.73 -5.44 -4.23
CA ALA A 94 -0.87 -5.06 -3.11
C ALA A 94 -1.13 -3.63 -2.62
N ARG A 95 -1.21 -2.67 -3.55
CA ARG A 95 -1.51 -1.26 -3.21
C ARG A 95 -2.89 -1.10 -2.55
N GLY A 96 -3.88 -1.86 -3.04
CA GLY A 96 -5.22 -1.87 -2.46
C GLY A 96 -5.20 -2.37 -1.02
N LYS A 97 -4.47 -3.47 -0.77
CA LYS A 97 -4.30 -4.05 0.57
C LYS A 97 -3.58 -3.12 1.54
N VAL A 98 -2.50 -2.47 1.11
CA VAL A 98 -1.81 -1.47 1.93
C VAL A 98 -2.76 -0.34 2.33
N THR A 99 -3.59 0.14 1.40
CA THR A 99 -4.58 1.20 1.66
C THR A 99 -5.62 0.74 2.68
N GLU A 100 -6.19 -0.46 2.48
CA GLU A 100 -7.16 -1.09 3.38
C GLU A 100 -6.61 -1.22 4.80
N TRP A 101 -5.42 -1.82 4.94
CA TRP A 101 -4.78 -2.05 6.24
C TRP A 101 -4.36 -0.77 6.95
N SER A 102 -3.85 0.22 6.20
CA SER A 102 -3.51 1.53 6.78
C SER A 102 -4.76 2.21 7.34
N ALA A 103 -5.88 2.14 6.63
CA ALA A 103 -7.15 2.67 7.11
C ALA A 103 -7.64 1.95 8.37
N THR A 104 -7.47 0.62 8.44
CA THR A 104 -7.80 -0.16 9.64
C THR A 104 -6.95 0.24 10.84
N ILE A 105 -5.62 0.35 10.67
CA ILE A 105 -4.70 0.79 11.73
C ILE A 105 -5.07 2.20 12.25
N ASN A 106 -5.39 3.13 11.36
CA ASN A 106 -5.75 4.49 11.74
C ASN A 106 -7.02 4.56 12.61
N ARG A 107 -7.93 3.59 12.46
CA ARG A 107 -9.15 3.49 13.29
C ARG A 107 -8.89 2.98 14.70
N LEU A 108 -7.74 2.37 14.96
CA LEU A 108 -7.35 1.89 16.30
C LEU A 108 -6.92 3.05 17.21
N SER A 109 -6.52 4.18 16.63
CA SER A 109 -6.22 5.38 17.42
C SER A 109 -7.55 6.01 17.84
N PRO A 110 -7.71 6.40 19.11
CA PRO A 110 -8.81 7.30 19.44
C PRO A 110 -8.65 8.57 18.58
N PRO A 111 -9.74 9.10 18.00
CA PRO A 111 -9.66 10.37 17.30
C PRO A 111 -9.14 11.38 18.30
N THR A 112 -7.92 11.85 18.11
CA THR A 112 -7.40 12.99 18.85
C THR A 112 -8.41 14.10 18.59
N GLN A 113 -9.22 14.45 19.59
CA GLN A 113 -9.99 15.68 19.57
C GLN A 113 -8.97 16.80 19.43
N SER A 114 -8.68 17.18 18.19
CA SER A 114 -8.16 18.50 17.89
C SER A 114 -9.32 19.42 18.25
N GLY A 115 -9.32 19.89 19.50
CA GLY A 115 -10.30 20.79 20.04
C GLY A 115 -10.25 22.11 19.28
N SER A 116 -10.92 22.15 18.12
CA SER A 116 -11.34 23.40 17.50
C SER A 116 -12.46 23.98 18.35
N ASN A 117 -12.07 24.64 19.44
CA ASN A 117 -12.97 25.50 20.21
C ASN A 117 -13.19 26.78 19.39
N ILE A 118 -14.05 26.69 18.38
CA ILE A 118 -14.65 27.86 17.75
C ILE A 118 -15.75 28.37 18.70
N SER A 119 -15.39 29.33 19.54
CA SER A 119 -16.35 30.20 20.20
C SER A 119 -16.14 31.62 19.68
N SER A 120 -16.87 31.97 18.62
CA SER A 120 -17.17 33.35 18.29
C SER A 120 -17.99 33.97 19.42
N ALA A 121 -17.53 35.06 20.02
CA ALA A 121 -18.15 36.38 19.82
C ALA A 121 -17.62 37.46 20.80
N HIS A 122 -17.57 38.69 20.26
CA HIS A 122 -17.60 40.02 20.90
C HIS A 122 -16.29 40.75 21.24
N THR A 123 -15.94 41.70 20.35
CA THR A 123 -15.26 42.98 20.62
C THR A 123 -16.17 43.93 21.42
N PRO A 124 -15.64 44.87 22.24
CA PRO A 124 -15.01 46.11 21.74
C PRO A 124 -13.78 46.68 22.53
N SER A 125 -13.02 47.55 21.82
CA SER A 125 -11.89 48.47 22.19
C SER A 125 -12.05 49.28 23.51
N PRO A 126 -11.02 49.95 24.13
CA PRO A 126 -9.95 50.78 23.49
C PRO A 126 -8.51 50.79 24.14
N SER A 127 -7.55 51.45 23.45
CA SER A 127 -6.10 51.76 23.75
C SER A 127 -5.84 52.63 25.02
N PRO A 128 -4.62 53.14 25.42
CA PRO A 128 -3.28 53.26 24.75
C PRO A 128 -1.97 53.23 25.65
N SER A 129 -0.81 53.57 25.02
CA SER A 129 0.46 54.17 25.56
C SER A 129 1.61 53.25 26.01
N LEU A 130 2.91 53.59 25.97
CA LEU A 130 3.87 54.43 25.19
C LEU A 130 5.23 54.32 25.95
N GLN A 131 6.37 54.51 25.26
CA GLN A 131 7.74 54.86 25.75
C GLN A 131 8.75 53.74 26.15
N THR A 132 9.86 53.54 25.39
CA THR A 132 11.26 54.12 25.38
C THR A 132 12.19 53.12 26.11
N GLU A 133 13.43 52.75 25.72
CA GLU A 133 14.61 53.60 25.47
C GLU A 133 15.91 52.76 25.20
N VAL A 134 16.84 53.39 24.45
CA VAL A 134 18.25 53.18 23.96
C VAL A 134 19.06 51.85 23.96
N THR A 135 19.74 51.69 22.82
CA THR A 135 21.10 51.12 22.55
C THR A 135 22.22 51.88 23.29
N PRO A 136 23.41 51.30 23.54
CA PRO A 136 24.53 51.59 22.63
C PRO A 136 25.54 50.44 22.37
N GLN A 137 26.10 50.57 21.18
CA GLN A 137 27.20 49.93 20.44
C GLN A 137 28.59 50.04 21.11
N SER A 138 29.50 49.05 20.89
CA SER A 138 30.80 49.23 20.19
C SER A 138 31.76 48.02 20.25
N THR A 139 32.36 47.76 19.07
CA THR A 139 33.45 46.88 18.57
C THR A 139 34.85 47.21 19.17
N PRO A 140 36.07 46.76 18.70
CA PRO A 140 36.55 46.04 17.47
C PRO A 140 37.57 44.89 17.78
N GLY A 141 38.25 44.13 16.89
CA GLY A 141 38.43 44.04 15.43
C GLY A 141 39.63 43.10 15.09
N SER A 142 39.84 42.84 13.78
CA SER A 142 41.14 42.51 13.11
C SER A 142 41.72 41.08 13.20
N ASN A 143 42.25 40.36 12.19
CA ASN A 143 42.59 40.59 10.76
C ASN A 143 42.76 39.23 10.00
N SER A 144 42.56 39.25 8.68
CA SER A 144 42.88 38.19 7.71
C SER A 144 44.39 37.98 7.49
N SER A 145 44.80 36.78 7.02
CA SER A 145 45.85 36.61 6.00
C SER A 145 45.84 35.23 5.33
N LEU A 146 45.93 35.26 4.00
CA LEU A 146 46.16 34.15 3.07
C LEU A 146 47.62 33.67 3.14
N THR A 147 47.89 32.36 3.05
CA THR A 147 49.12 31.83 2.42
C THR A 147 48.86 30.43 1.82
N ARG A 148 49.47 30.19 0.64
CA ARG A 148 49.33 29.05 -0.30
C ARG A 148 50.39 27.94 0.03
N PRO A 149 50.57 26.87 -0.78
CA PRO A 149 50.18 25.49 -0.52
C PRO A 149 51.35 24.53 -0.21
N GLN A 150 51.11 23.38 0.44
CA GLN A 150 51.98 22.21 0.28
C GLN A 150 51.19 20.90 0.35
N GLN A 151 51.56 20.00 -0.58
CA GLN A 151 51.07 18.65 -0.74
C GLN A 151 51.31 17.79 0.52
N SER A 152 50.30 17.01 0.91
CA SER A 152 50.54 15.65 1.38
C SER A 152 49.35 14.78 1.02
N GLU A 153 49.59 13.76 0.21
CA GLU A 153 48.69 12.64 -0.01
C GLU A 153 48.32 12.00 1.33
N ASN A 154 47.03 12.02 1.68
CA ASN A 154 46.48 10.92 2.43
C ASN A 154 45.02 10.67 2.02
N ARG A 155 44.78 9.40 1.74
CA ARG A 155 43.67 8.83 0.98
C ARG A 155 42.34 9.06 1.69
N SER A 156 41.43 9.79 1.06
CA SER A 156 40.03 9.96 1.50
C SER A 156 39.10 9.47 0.38
N PRO A 157 38.04 8.69 0.65
CA PRO A 157 37.11 8.25 -0.38
C PRO A 157 36.27 9.43 -0.87
N ASN A 158 36.29 9.64 -2.18
CA ASN A 158 35.62 10.72 -2.89
C ASN A 158 34.08 10.54 -2.85
N PRO A 159 33.27 11.53 -2.43
CA PRO A 159 31.82 11.41 -2.35
C PRO A 159 31.11 12.21 -3.46
N HIS A 160 31.29 11.89 -4.74
CA HIS A 160 30.49 12.53 -5.80
C HIS A 160 30.36 11.63 -7.06
N THR A 161 29.53 10.58 -6.97
CA THR A 161 29.09 9.82 -8.17
C THR A 161 27.72 9.16 -8.03
N SER A 162 26.79 9.74 -7.27
CA SER A 162 25.50 9.07 -6.98
C SER A 162 24.27 9.65 -7.71
N ASP A 163 24.27 10.92 -8.13
CA ASP A 163 23.03 11.52 -8.65
C ASP A 163 22.87 11.43 -10.17
N ALA A 164 23.96 11.62 -10.94
CA ALA A 164 23.88 11.58 -12.41
C ALA A 164 23.58 10.17 -12.96
N THR A 165 24.10 9.14 -12.29
CA THR A 165 23.91 7.73 -12.63
C THR A 165 22.47 7.27 -12.37
N MET A 166 21.85 7.72 -11.27
CA MET A 166 20.46 7.40 -10.94
C MET A 166 19.47 8.05 -11.93
N VAL A 167 19.75 9.26 -12.40
CA VAL A 167 18.92 9.94 -13.41
C VAL A 167 18.97 9.22 -14.75
N GLU A 168 20.14 8.73 -15.16
CA GLU A 168 20.30 7.96 -16.41
C GLU A 168 19.54 6.62 -16.33
N GLU A 169 19.61 5.92 -15.20
CA GLU A 169 18.89 4.66 -14.99
C GLU A 169 17.36 4.84 -15.01
N VAL A 170 16.86 5.90 -14.36
CA VAL A 170 15.43 6.27 -14.42
C VAL A 170 15.00 6.62 -15.84
N SER A 171 15.86 7.27 -16.62
CA SER A 171 15.60 7.60 -18.04
C SER A 171 15.50 6.33 -18.90
N LEU A 172 16.39 5.36 -18.69
CA LEU A 172 16.36 4.06 -19.37
C LEU A 172 15.10 3.26 -19.02
N LEU A 173 14.76 3.17 -17.73
CA LEU A 173 13.54 2.50 -17.26
C LEU A 173 12.27 3.11 -17.86
N ARG A 174 12.20 4.45 -17.98
CA ARG A 174 11.06 5.11 -18.63
C ARG A 174 10.90 4.71 -20.09
N LYS A 175 12.00 4.64 -20.85
CA LYS A 175 11.97 4.20 -22.25
C LYS A 175 11.54 2.74 -22.40
N GLU A 176 11.98 1.88 -21.48
CA GLU A 176 11.57 0.47 -21.47
C GLU A 176 10.07 0.30 -21.19
N ILE A 177 9.53 1.06 -20.24
CA ILE A 177 8.09 1.09 -19.94
C ILE A 177 7.28 1.55 -21.16
N GLU A 178 7.74 2.60 -21.85
CA GLU A 178 7.08 3.11 -23.06
C GLU A 178 7.06 2.05 -24.18
N LEU A 179 8.18 1.37 -24.40
CA LEU A 179 8.29 0.29 -25.39
C LEU A 179 7.37 -0.88 -25.06
N LEU A 180 7.33 -1.31 -23.80
CA LEU A 180 6.46 -2.40 -23.35
C LEU A 180 4.98 -2.02 -23.47
N THR A 181 4.63 -0.77 -23.17
CA THR A 181 3.26 -0.25 -23.33
C THR A 181 2.83 -0.27 -24.79
N ALA A 182 3.69 0.18 -25.72
CA ALA A 182 3.40 0.12 -27.15
C ALA A 182 3.24 -1.32 -27.67
N ARG A 183 4.05 -2.25 -27.15
CA ARG A 183 3.95 -3.68 -27.50
C ARG A 183 2.64 -4.30 -27.02
N ILE A 184 2.20 -3.97 -25.80
CA ILE A 184 0.92 -4.43 -25.26
C ILE A 184 -0.23 -3.89 -26.12
N ALA A 185 -0.26 -2.59 -26.42
CA ALA A 185 -1.29 -1.99 -27.27
C ALA A 185 -1.35 -2.64 -28.67
N SER A 186 -0.20 -2.99 -29.25
CA SER A 186 -0.12 -3.69 -30.54
C SER A 186 -0.68 -5.11 -30.48
N LEU A 187 -0.40 -5.84 -29.38
CA LEU A 187 -0.94 -7.19 -29.16
C LEU A 187 -2.45 -7.17 -28.93
N GLU A 188 -2.95 -6.18 -28.19
CA GLU A 188 -4.39 -5.99 -27.97
C GLU A 188 -5.13 -5.66 -29.27
N ALA A 189 -4.56 -4.78 -30.11
CA ALA A 189 -5.13 -4.45 -31.42
C ALA A 189 -5.13 -5.67 -32.38
N GLY A 190 -4.06 -6.47 -32.39
CA GLY A 190 -4.00 -7.70 -33.21
C GLY A 190 -4.98 -8.80 -32.79
N HIS A 191 -5.43 -8.78 -31.52
CA HIS A 191 -6.41 -9.72 -31.00
C HIS A 191 -7.86 -9.36 -31.41
N GLU A 192 -8.15 -8.09 -31.71
CA GLU A 192 -9.45 -7.68 -32.24
C GLU A 192 -9.65 -8.05 -33.72
N GLU A 193 -8.57 -8.05 -34.51
CA GLU A 193 -8.64 -8.38 -35.94
C GLU A 193 -8.86 -9.89 -36.18
N THR A 194 -8.25 -10.74 -35.35
CA THR A 194 -8.45 -12.21 -35.39
C THR A 194 -9.78 -12.67 -34.79
N ALA A 195 -10.37 -11.92 -33.85
CA ALA A 195 -11.69 -12.23 -33.29
C ALA A 195 -12.84 -12.00 -34.29
N LYS A 196 -12.72 -11.00 -35.18
CA LYS A 196 -13.74 -10.74 -36.21
C LYS A 196 -13.72 -11.77 -37.34
N ASP A 197 -12.54 -12.23 -37.76
CA ASP A 197 -12.41 -13.19 -38.86
C ASP A 197 -12.83 -14.62 -38.47
N THR A 198 -12.67 -14.98 -37.18
CA THR A 198 -13.08 -16.30 -36.68
C THR A 198 -14.60 -16.41 -36.44
N SER A 199 -15.31 -15.28 -36.27
CA SER A 199 -16.76 -15.25 -36.09
C SER A 199 -17.51 -15.48 -37.42
N GLN A 200 -16.97 -15.01 -38.54
CA GLN A 200 -17.65 -15.09 -39.83
C GLN A 200 -17.58 -16.49 -40.49
N ARG A 201 -16.60 -17.33 -40.13
CA ARG A 201 -16.46 -18.69 -40.68
C ARG A 201 -17.34 -19.75 -40.02
N LYS A 202 -17.99 -19.47 -38.87
CA LYS A 202 -18.74 -20.48 -38.11
C LYS A 202 -20.26 -20.48 -38.33
N VAL A 203 -20.79 -19.56 -39.16
CA VAL A 203 -22.24 -19.46 -39.46
C VAL A 203 -22.61 -20.04 -40.84
N SER A 204 -21.63 -20.43 -41.67
CA SER A 204 -21.88 -20.89 -43.05
C SER A 204 -21.89 -22.43 -43.24
N ASN A 205 -22.12 -23.23 -42.20
CA ASN A 205 -22.13 -24.71 -42.32
C ASN A 205 -23.27 -25.43 -41.57
N ARG A 206 -24.37 -24.73 -41.28
CA ARG A 206 -25.61 -25.36 -40.79
C ARG A 206 -26.80 -25.00 -41.67
N SER A 207 -26.76 -25.45 -42.91
CA SER A 207 -27.94 -25.56 -43.74
C SER A 207 -27.66 -26.61 -44.81
N LEU A 208 -28.58 -27.56 -44.94
CA LEU A 208 -28.84 -28.40 -46.11
C LEU A 208 -28.42 -29.89 -46.08
N VAL A 209 -28.95 -30.69 -45.14
CA VAL A 209 -29.43 -32.08 -45.41
C VAL A 209 -30.60 -32.35 -44.45
N ARG A 210 -31.82 -31.88 -44.74
CA ARG A 210 -32.89 -32.51 -45.54
C ARG A 210 -33.41 -33.83 -44.93
N SER A 211 -34.61 -33.71 -44.34
CA SER A 211 -35.51 -34.76 -43.90
C SER A 211 -35.81 -35.82 -44.96
N GLY A 212 -35.95 -37.06 -44.52
CA GLY A 212 -36.61 -38.18 -45.23
C GLY A 212 -36.63 -39.40 -44.29
N LEU A 213 -37.74 -39.66 -43.59
CA LEU A 213 -38.85 -40.55 -43.98
C LEU A 213 -38.66 -42.02 -43.56
N ARG A 214 -39.60 -42.44 -42.70
CA ARG A 214 -40.27 -43.76 -42.58
C ARG A 214 -39.68 -44.88 -41.72
N SER A 215 -40.48 -45.17 -40.71
CA SER A 215 -40.75 -46.42 -39.99
C SER A 215 -40.71 -47.70 -40.83
N ALA A 216 -40.24 -48.80 -40.24
CA ALA A 216 -40.71 -50.17 -40.46
C ALA A 216 -40.07 -51.21 -39.50
N PHE A 217 -40.93 -51.90 -38.75
CA PHE A 217 -40.95 -53.35 -38.43
C PHE A 217 -39.89 -54.05 -37.55
N LEU A 218 -40.35 -54.46 -36.35
CA LEU A 218 -40.45 -55.84 -35.83
C LEU A 218 -39.48 -56.94 -36.31
N GLY A 219 -38.73 -57.52 -35.36
CA GLY A 219 -38.77 -58.97 -35.01
C GLY A 219 -37.94 -60.01 -35.80
N ARG A 220 -36.88 -60.55 -35.15
CA ARG A 220 -36.29 -61.93 -35.15
C ARG A 220 -34.84 -61.82 -34.62
N ASN A 221 -34.29 -62.65 -33.74
CA ASN A 221 -34.56 -64.03 -33.32
C ASN A 221 -34.63 -64.15 -31.80
#